data_AF-A0A0M0BN20-F1
#
_entry.id   AF-A0A0M0BN20-F1
#
_cell.length_a   1.000
_cell.length_b   1.000
_cell.length_c   1.000
_cell.angle_alpha   90.00
_cell.angle_beta   90.00
_cell.angle_gamma   90.00
#
_symmetry.space_group_name_H-M   'P 1'
#
loop_
_entity.id
_entity.type
_entity.pdbx_description
1 polymer ?
#
loop_
_entity_poly.entity_id
_entity_poly.type
_entity_poly.pdbx_seq_one_letter_code
_entity_poly.pdbx_strand_id
1 'polypeptide(L)' 'MDPKKMLSKEISNKVRGQISEEIVTETVNQFFKQGNAFILLELINLRSEFKSLKNELQNKTENKHNSLHKLLVP' A
#
# COMPACT_ATOMS: atom_id res chain seq x y z
N MET A 1 5.46 -22.29 20.18
CA MET A 1 5.54 -20.85 19.86
C MET A 1 4.13 -20.33 19.64
N ASP A 2 3.84 -19.10 20.03
CA ASP A 2 2.56 -18.43 19.76
C ASP A 2 2.54 -17.90 18.31
N PRO A 3 1.71 -18.45 17.40
CA PRO A 3 1.69 -18.08 15.98
C PRO A 3 1.44 -16.59 15.75
N LYS A 4 0.66 -15.97 16.63
CA LYS A 4 0.31 -14.55 16.54
C LYS A 4 1.52 -13.67 16.80
N LYS A 5 2.28 -13.99 17.86
CA LYS A 5 3.56 -13.29 18.18
C LYS A 5 4.60 -13.50 17.09
N MET A 6 4.63 -14.69 16.48
CA MET A 6 5.54 -15.00 15.39
C MET A 6 5.26 -14.12 14.16
N LEU A 7 3.97 -14.01 13.77
CA LEU A 7 3.55 -13.17 12.66
C LEU A 7 3.78 -11.67 12.93
N SER A 8 3.46 -11.18 14.13
CA SER A 8 3.75 -9.78 14.51
C SER A 8 5.24 -9.46 14.38
N LYS A 9 6.11 -10.36 14.85
CA LYS A 9 7.57 -10.18 14.74
C LYS A 9 8.04 -10.14 13.29
N GLU A 10 7.51 -11.02 12.45
CA GLU A 10 7.86 -11.07 11.03
C GLU A 10 7.42 -9.80 10.29
N ILE A 11 6.20 -9.32 10.55
CA ILE A 11 5.69 -8.09 9.93
C ILE A 11 6.49 -6.87 10.41
N SER A 12 6.73 -6.72 11.71
CA SER A 12 7.54 -5.63 12.25
C SER A 12 8.94 -5.57 11.64
N ASN A 13 9.58 -6.72 11.44
CA ASN A 13 10.87 -6.82 10.76
C ASN A 13 10.78 -6.39 9.28
N LYS A 14 9.69 -6.74 8.61
CA LYS A 14 9.48 -6.44 7.18
C LYS A 14 9.21 -4.96 6.93
N VAL A 15 8.45 -4.30 7.81
CA VAL A 15 8.11 -2.87 7.68
C VAL A 15 9.22 -1.95 8.19
N ARG A 16 10.28 -2.49 8.83
CA ARG A 16 11.47 -1.73 9.28
C ARG A 16 11.15 -0.44 10.04
N GLY A 17 10.09 -0.45 10.85
CA GLY A 17 9.65 0.72 11.62
C GLY A 17 8.95 1.83 10.81
N GLN A 18 8.63 1.60 9.52
CA GLN A 18 7.81 2.51 8.72
C GLN A 18 6.36 2.55 9.18
N ILE A 19 5.93 1.54 9.93
CA ILE A 19 4.59 1.39 10.50
C ILE A 19 4.75 1.15 12.00
N SER A 20 3.89 1.76 12.82
CA SER A 20 3.94 1.61 14.27
C SER A 20 3.64 0.17 14.71
N GLU A 21 4.24 -0.25 15.82
CA GLU A 21 4.01 -1.58 16.40
C GLU A 21 2.55 -1.82 16.80
N GLU A 22 1.85 -0.75 17.17
CA GLU A 22 0.42 -0.75 17.47
C GLU A 22 -0.41 -1.14 16.24
N ILE A 23 -0.11 -0.53 15.08
CA ILE A 23 -0.79 -0.87 13.81
C ILE A 23 -0.48 -2.32 13.42
N VAL A 24 0.77 -2.76 13.54
CA VAL A 24 1.15 -4.15 13.25
C VAL A 24 0.39 -5.13 14.15
N THR A 25 0.26 -4.81 15.43
CA THR A 25 -0.47 -5.64 16.40
C THR A 25 -1.96 -5.73 16.05
N GLU A 26 -2.57 -4.60 15.71
CA GLU A 26 -3.99 -4.56 15.35
C GLU A 26 -4.26 -5.31 14.03
N THR A 27 -3.41 -5.11 13.02
CA THR A 27 -3.48 -5.86 11.76
C THR A 27 -3.40 -7.36 11.99
N VAL A 28 -2.47 -7.83 12.84
CA VAL A 28 -2.35 -9.25 13.18
C VAL A 28 -3.57 -9.74 13.97
N ASN A 29 -4.12 -8.93 14.88
CA ASN A 29 -5.35 -9.27 15.58
C ASN A 29 -6.52 -9.49 14.62
N GLN A 30 -6.69 -8.58 13.66
CA GLN A 30 -7.76 -8.64 12.67
C GLN A 30 -7.59 -9.83 11.72
N PHE A 31 -6.35 -10.14 11.31
CA PHE A 31 -6.04 -11.33 10.52
C PHE A 31 -6.44 -12.63 11.24
N PHE A 32 -6.13 -12.77 12.53
CA PHE A 32 -6.51 -13.98 13.28
C PHE A 32 -8.01 -14.06 13.58
N LYS A 33 -8.71 -12.92 13.71
CA LYS A 33 -10.16 -12.88 13.95
C LYS A 33 -10.99 -13.11 12.69
N GLN A 34 -10.55 -12.58 11.55
CA GLN A 34 -11.36 -12.48 10.33
C GLN A 34 -10.51 -12.68 9.06
N GLY A 35 -9.47 -13.51 9.10
CA GLY A 35 -8.41 -13.60 8.08
C GLY A 35 -8.88 -13.52 6.62
N ASN A 36 -9.96 -14.21 6.27
CA ASN A 36 -10.51 -14.16 4.91
C ASN A 36 -11.09 -12.77 4.55
N ALA A 37 -11.84 -12.14 5.46
CA ALA A 37 -12.36 -10.79 5.24
C ALA A 37 -11.26 -9.72 5.32
N PHE A 38 -10.26 -9.92 6.19
CA PHE A 38 -9.10 -9.04 6.29
C PHE A 38 -8.28 -9.04 4.99
N ILE A 39 -7.97 -10.23 4.44
CA ILE A 39 -7.27 -10.35 3.15
C ILE A 39 -8.06 -9.68 2.03
N LEU A 40 -9.39 -9.85 1.99
CA LEU A 40 -10.24 -9.21 0.99
C LEU A 40 -10.22 -7.69 1.12
N LEU A 41 -10.26 -7.14 2.33
CA LEU A 41 -10.20 -5.70 2.57
C LEU A 41 -8.85 -5.12 2.15
N GLU A 42 -7.75 -5.75 2.56
CA GLU A 42 -6.39 -5.33 2.16
C GLU A 42 -6.19 -5.39 0.64
N LEU A 43 -6.73 -6.42 -0.04
CA LEU A 43 -6.70 -6.50 -1.51
C LEU A 43 -7.48 -5.35 -2.17
N ILE A 44 -8.64 -4.96 -1.61
CA ILE A 44 -9.42 -3.83 -2.11
C ILE A 44 -8.65 -2.51 -1.92
N ASN A 45 -8.05 -2.30 -0.75
CA ASN A 45 -7.25 -1.11 -0.46
C ASN A 45 -6.03 -1.02 -1.39
N LEU A 46 -5.28 -2.11 -1.53
CA LEU A 46 -4.12 -2.19 -2.42
C LEU A 46 -4.51 -1.91 -3.88
N ARG A 47 -5.65 -2.43 -4.34
CA ARG A 47 -6.16 -2.14 -5.69
C ARG A 47 -6.46 -0.66 -5.89
N SER A 48 -6.98 0.01 -4.87
CA SER A 48 -7.25 1.45 -4.89
C SER A 48 -5.95 2.26 -4.96
N GLU A 49 -4.98 1.97 -4.09
CA GLU A 49 -3.68 2.63 -4.09
C GLU A 49 -2.93 2.45 -5.42
N PHE A 50 -2.95 1.23 -5.97
CA PHE A 50 -2.35 0.96 -7.27
C PHE A 50 -3.02 1.78 -8.39
N LYS A 51 -4.35 1.94 -8.35
CA LYS A 51 -5.07 2.76 -9.32
C LYS A 51 -4.70 4.22 -9.19
N SER A 52 -4.58 4.75 -7.97
CA SER A 52 -4.12 6.12 -7.71
C SER A 52 -2.71 6.33 -8.25
N LEU A 53 -1.78 5.42 -7.94
CA LEU A 53 -0.41 5.49 -8.42
C LEU A 53 -0.33 5.44 -9.96
N LYS A 54 -1.14 4.59 -10.59
CA LYS A 54 -1.25 4.53 -12.06
C LYS A 54 -1.75 5.84 -12.65
N ASN A 55 -2.79 6.44 -12.06
CA ASN A 55 -3.34 7.71 -12.52
C ASN A 55 -2.31 8.85 -12.36
N GLU A 56 -1.58 8.91 -11.24
CA GLU A 56 -0.51 9.88 -11.02
C GLU A 56 0.59 9.76 -12.08
N LEU A 57 0.99 8.53 -12.40
CA LEU A 57 1.99 8.26 -13.45
C LEU A 57 1.52 8.72 -14.84
N GLN A 58 0.26 8.44 -15.18
CA GLN A 58 -0.35 8.87 -16.44
C GLN A 58 -0.41 10.40 -16.52
N ASN A 59 -0.96 11.06 -15.50
CA ASN A 59 -1.05 12.51 -15.43
C ASN A 59 0.33 13.19 -15.53
N LYS A 60 1.35 12.61 -14.88
CA LYS A 60 2.72 13.14 -14.94
C LYS A 60 3.32 13.02 -16.36
N THR A 61 3.00 11.94 -17.06
CA THR A 61 3.47 11.69 -18.44
C THR A 61 2.77 12.63 -19.43
N GLU A 62 1.45 12.78 -19.31
CA GLU A 62 0.65 13.68 -20.14
C GLU A 62 1.05 15.14 -19.93
N ASN A 63 1.25 15.56 -18.67
CA ASN A 63 1.74 16.90 -18.36
C ASN A 63 3.12 17.15 -18.96
N LYS A 64 4.05 16.19 -18.88
CA LYS A 64 5.37 16.30 -19.51
C LYS A 64 5.27 16.45 -21.03
N HIS A 65 4.39 15.68 -21.67
CA HIS A 65 4.18 15.74 -23.11
C HIS A 65 3.58 17.09 -23.55
N ASN A 66 2.61 17.60 -22.79
CA ASN A 66 1.99 18.90 -23.02
C ASN A 66 2.95 20.07 -22.78
N SER A 67 3.82 19.98 -21.77
CA SER A 67 4.87 20.98 -21.52
C SER A 67 5.88 21.04 -22.67
N LEU A 68 6.30 19.88 -23.20
CA LEU A 68 7.21 19.80 -24.34
C LEU A 68 6.55 20.33 -25.62
N HIS A 69 5.28 20.02 -25.85
CA HIS A 69 4.56 20.48 -27.04
C HIS A 69 4.33 22.01 -27.06
N LYS A 70 4.13 22.63 -25.88
CA LYS A 70 4.05 24.10 -25.73
C LYS A 70 5.39 24.82 -25.91
N LEU A 71 6.51 24.13 -25.72
CA LEU A 71 7.86 24.66 -25.95
C LEU A 71 8.30 24.53 -27.42
N LEU A 72 7.76 23.57 -28.16
CA LEU A 72 8.14 23.26 -29.55
C LEU A 72 7.24 23.92 -30.61
N VAL A 73 6.06 24.41 -30.23
CA VAL A 73 5.16 25.16 -31.13
C VAL A 73 4.88 26.52 -30.49
N PRO A 74 5.46 27.63 -31.02
CA PRO A 74 5.17 28.99 -30.54
C PRO A 74 3.74 29.44 -30.83
#